data_AF-A0A6I0EYL6-F1
#
_entry.id   AF-A0A6I0EYL6-F1
#
_cell.length_a   1.000
_cell.length_b   1.000
_cell.length_c   1.000
_cell.angle_alpha   90.00
_cell.angle_beta   90.00
_cell.angle_gamma   90.00
#
_symmetry.space_group_name_H-M   'P 1'
#
loop_
_entity.id
_entity.type
_entity.pdbx_description
1 polymer ?
#
loop_
_entity_poly.entity_id
_entity_poly.type
_entity_poly.pdbx_seq_one_letter_code
_entity_poly.pdbx_strand_id
1 'polypeptide(L)'
;MDQIVKVISDHTDNNIYFNLEKGILKEEFKVNPLMPRSDSYEPSWHVKVVNKETHQTDIEACKLLTYYTYQDENESKRVTTFLGIFLKIKFPKEFQEDIYITTETWRRGAGGFLGFGSKADRIVLESPLFEKKFNVFGNDPVEARYILTLDFMEKLLEKLKDIRCYLTFHKGYLYVALDKFTIEEILPQVGDKESYLVATHNIIAYMKAVEYFAKALSIRENKFTKDLIL
;
A
#
# COMPACT_ATOMS: atom_id res chain seq x y z
N MET A 1 15.45 11.47 15.83
CA MET A 1 15.55 10.42 14.80
C MET A 1 16.16 9.15 15.39
N ASP A 2 17.31 9.24 16.04
CA ASP A 2 18.01 8.09 16.67
C ASP A 2 17.17 7.32 17.70
N GLN A 3 16.37 8.00 18.52
CA GLN A 3 15.48 7.33 19.47
C GLN A 3 14.36 6.53 18.77
N ILE A 4 13.86 7.01 17.64
CA ILE A 4 12.79 6.34 16.88
C ILE A 4 13.39 5.14 16.14
N VAL A 5 14.52 5.32 15.45
CA VAL A 5 15.25 4.22 14.81
C VAL A 5 15.61 3.14 15.83
N LYS A 6 16.05 3.52 17.03
CA LYS A 6 16.37 2.61 18.13
C LYS A 6 15.14 1.85 18.65
N VAL A 7 14.03 2.54 18.95
CA VAL A 7 12.78 1.89 19.37
C VAL A 7 12.32 0.85 18.35
N ILE A 8 12.45 1.16 17.05
CA ILE A 8 11.98 0.25 16.01
C ILE A 8 13.00 -0.90 15.79
N SER A 9 14.31 -0.63 15.83
CA SER A 9 15.33 -1.69 15.74
C SER A 9 15.26 -2.67 16.90
N ASP A 10 14.80 -2.23 18.08
CA ASP A 10 14.65 -3.09 19.26
C ASP A 10 13.44 -4.06 19.14
N HIS A 11 12.56 -3.88 18.14
CA HIS A 11 11.37 -4.71 17.92
C HIS A 11 11.41 -5.52 16.62
N THR A 12 12.53 -5.53 15.90
CA THR A 12 12.69 -6.37 14.70
C THR A 12 14.10 -6.90 14.55
N ASP A 13 14.21 -8.14 14.09
CA ASP A 13 15.48 -8.72 13.68
C ASP A 13 16.00 -8.13 12.36
N ASN A 14 15.27 -7.23 11.70
CA ASN A 14 15.66 -6.58 10.45
C ASN A 14 16.41 -5.25 10.67
N ASN A 15 17.14 -4.81 9.65
CA ASN A 15 17.70 -3.46 9.59
C ASN A 15 16.66 -2.48 9.06
N ILE A 16 16.45 -1.37 9.77
CA ILE A 16 15.51 -0.34 9.35
C ILE A 16 16.27 0.93 8.99
N TYR A 17 15.99 1.43 7.79
CA TYR A 17 16.55 2.67 7.28
C TYR A 17 15.44 3.70 7.12
N PHE A 18 15.74 4.95 7.48
CA PHE A 18 14.80 6.04 7.41
C PHE A 18 15.39 7.24 6.68
N ASN A 19 14.61 7.85 5.78
CA ASN A 19 14.97 9.09 5.11
C ASN A 19 13.75 10.00 4.95
N LEU A 20 13.79 11.19 5.54
CA LEU A 20 12.67 12.13 5.51
C LEU A 20 12.43 12.79 4.15
N GLU A 21 13.49 13.02 3.37
CA GLU A 21 13.41 13.81 2.14
C GLU A 21 13.14 12.96 0.91
N LYS A 22 13.44 11.66 0.99
CA LYS A 22 13.24 10.70 -0.09
C LYS A 22 11.95 9.92 0.11
N GLY A 23 11.58 9.17 -0.91
CA GLY A 23 10.56 8.14 -0.83
C GLY A 23 10.75 7.11 -1.94
N ILE A 24 9.72 6.31 -2.17
CA ILE A 24 9.72 5.30 -3.24
C ILE A 24 9.79 6.00 -4.62
N LEU A 25 10.40 5.33 -5.60
CA LEU A 25 10.53 5.86 -6.96
C LEU A 25 9.17 6.05 -7.64
N LYS A 26 9.03 7.15 -8.40
CA LYS A 26 7.77 7.54 -9.06
C LYS A 26 7.14 6.44 -9.94
N GLU A 27 7.97 5.62 -10.56
CA GLU A 27 7.55 4.54 -11.45
C GLU A 27 6.71 3.48 -10.73
N GLU A 28 7.01 3.24 -9.45
CA GLU A 28 6.34 2.26 -8.59
C GLU A 28 4.89 2.67 -8.30
N PHE A 29 4.60 3.98 -8.26
CA PHE A 29 3.24 4.48 -8.00
C PHE A 29 2.29 4.25 -9.18
N LYS A 30 2.84 4.05 -10.39
CA LYS A 30 2.05 3.84 -11.61
C LYS A 30 1.67 2.37 -11.82
N VAL A 31 2.15 1.47 -10.97
CA VAL A 31 1.84 0.03 -11.04
C VAL A 31 0.37 -0.23 -10.80
N ASN A 32 -0.32 0.62 -10.01
CA ASN A 32 -1.76 0.51 -9.80
C ASN A 32 -2.55 1.53 -10.65
N PRO A 33 -3.19 1.11 -11.75
CA PRO A 33 -3.94 2.03 -12.61
C PRO A 33 -5.32 2.42 -12.03
N LEU A 34 -5.74 1.84 -10.89
CA LEU A 34 -6.93 2.27 -10.16
C LEU A 34 -6.67 3.50 -9.29
N MET A 35 -5.41 3.83 -9.03
CA MET A 35 -5.09 5.05 -8.30
C MET A 35 -5.54 6.28 -9.10
N PRO A 36 -6.05 7.33 -8.42
CA PRO A 36 -6.45 8.57 -9.07
C PRO A 36 -5.36 9.14 -9.98
N ARG A 37 -5.73 9.44 -11.23
CA ARG A 37 -4.80 10.00 -12.22
C ARG A 37 -4.24 11.32 -11.70
N SER A 38 -2.91 11.41 -11.73
CA SER A 38 -2.15 12.52 -11.17
C SER A 38 -0.94 12.82 -12.05
N ASP A 39 -0.59 14.10 -12.17
CA ASP A 39 0.55 14.55 -12.98
C ASP A 39 1.82 14.67 -12.12
N SER A 40 1.64 14.96 -10.84
CA SER A 40 2.70 15.15 -9.85
C SER A 40 2.64 14.12 -8.72
N TYR A 41 3.82 13.72 -8.25
CA TYR A 41 4.03 12.72 -7.20
C TYR A 41 5.14 13.26 -6.29
N GLU A 42 4.80 13.51 -5.03
CA GLU A 42 5.68 14.06 -4.00
C GLU A 42 5.80 13.01 -2.87
N PRO A 43 6.71 12.02 -3.02
CA PRO A 43 6.95 11.05 -1.98
C PRO A 43 7.92 11.62 -0.94
N SER A 44 7.69 11.29 0.33
CA SER A 44 8.57 11.69 1.43
C SER A 44 8.59 10.60 2.50
N TRP A 45 9.49 10.71 3.48
CA TRP A 45 9.49 9.83 4.65
C TRP A 45 9.65 8.35 4.30
N HIS A 46 10.67 8.06 3.50
CA HIS A 46 11.05 6.71 3.13
C HIS A 46 11.42 5.88 4.36
N VAL A 47 10.78 4.73 4.52
CA VAL A 47 11.24 3.64 5.38
C VAL A 47 11.61 2.45 4.51
N LYS A 48 12.76 1.84 4.81
CA LYS A 48 13.13 0.52 4.28
C LYS A 48 13.34 -0.46 5.42
N VAL A 49 12.72 -1.63 5.34
CA VAL A 49 12.99 -2.79 6.19
C VAL A 49 13.80 -3.78 5.34
N VAL A 50 15.04 -4.01 5.76
CA VAL A 50 16.00 -4.84 5.06
C VAL A 50 16.30 -6.06 5.90
N ASN A 51 16.17 -7.23 5.29
CA ASN A 51 16.51 -8.50 5.90
C ASN A 51 18.00 -8.53 6.25
N LYS A 52 18.34 -8.86 7.51
CA LYS A 52 19.74 -8.89 7.95
C LYS A 52 20.57 -9.99 7.25
N GLU A 53 19.96 -11.12 6.94
CA GLU A 53 20.64 -12.28 6.37
C GLU A 53 20.79 -12.16 4.86
N THR A 54 19.71 -11.81 4.15
CA THR A 54 19.71 -11.76 2.69
C THR A 54 20.14 -10.41 2.12
N HIS A 55 20.20 -9.37 2.97
CA HIS A 55 20.40 -7.96 2.58
C HIS A 55 19.37 -7.41 1.58
N GLN A 56 18.27 -8.13 1.37
CA GLN A 56 17.20 -7.71 0.47
C GLN A 56 16.21 -6.80 1.21
N THR A 57 15.63 -5.86 0.48
CA THR A 57 14.58 -5.00 1.04
C THR A 57 13.25 -5.73 0.97
N ASP A 58 12.75 -6.13 2.14
CA ASP A 58 11.47 -6.85 2.26
C ASP A 58 10.31 -5.87 2.22
N ILE A 59 10.49 -4.67 2.77
CA ILE A 59 9.44 -3.63 2.77
C ILE A 59 10.06 -2.26 2.50
N GLU A 60 9.43 -1.53 1.60
CA GLU A 60 9.57 -0.09 1.48
C GLU A 60 8.23 0.55 1.73
N ALA A 61 8.23 1.73 2.32
CA ALA A 61 7.05 2.57 2.29
C ALA A 61 7.45 4.05 2.28
N CYS A 62 6.50 4.91 1.95
CA CYS A 62 6.65 6.36 2.07
C CYS A 62 5.29 7.02 2.28
N LYS A 63 5.31 8.25 2.77
CA LYS A 63 4.21 9.18 2.52
C LYS A 63 4.18 9.46 1.02
N LEU A 64 2.99 9.51 0.44
CA LEU A 64 2.81 9.93 -0.94
C LEU A 64 1.71 10.99 -1.02
N LEU A 65 2.06 12.14 -1.59
CA LEU A 65 1.12 13.17 -2.02
C LEU A 65 1.10 13.20 -3.54
N THR A 66 -0.08 13.11 -4.13
CA THR A 66 -0.28 13.26 -5.58
C THR A 66 -1.34 14.30 -5.87
N TYR A 67 -1.21 14.96 -7.01
CA TYR A 67 -2.12 16.00 -7.47
C TYR A 67 -2.03 16.16 -8.98
N TYR A 68 -3.07 16.79 -9.54
CA TYR A 68 -2.98 17.45 -10.83
C TYR A 68 -3.16 18.95 -10.66
N THR A 69 -2.74 19.69 -11.68
CA THR A 69 -2.87 21.13 -11.74
C THR A 69 -3.74 21.47 -12.94
N TYR A 70 -4.70 22.37 -12.76
CA TYR A 70 -5.51 22.90 -13.86
C TYR A 70 -5.49 24.43 -13.83
N GLN A 71 -5.67 25.04 -15.00
CA GLN A 71 -5.75 26.49 -15.15
C GLN A 71 -7.21 26.92 -15.01
N ASP A 72 -7.46 27.91 -14.18
CA ASP A 72 -8.77 28.54 -13.98
C ASP A 72 -8.66 30.05 -14.19
N GLU A 73 -9.20 30.53 -15.30
CA GLU A 73 -9.26 31.92 -15.79
C GLU A 73 -7.94 32.73 -15.79
N ASN A 74 -7.22 32.85 -14.66
CA ASN A 74 -5.87 33.42 -14.54
C ASN A 74 -5.01 32.79 -13.42
N GLU A 75 -5.48 31.72 -12.76
CA GLU A 75 -4.80 31.08 -11.63
C GLU A 75 -4.58 29.58 -11.88
N SER A 76 -3.41 29.11 -11.45
CA SER A 76 -3.08 27.69 -11.45
C SER A 76 -3.60 27.06 -10.16
N LYS A 77 -4.63 26.21 -10.24
CA LYS A 77 -5.21 25.51 -9.10
C LYS A 77 -4.69 24.08 -8.99
N ARG A 78 -4.29 23.68 -7.78
CA ARG A 78 -3.83 22.33 -7.44
C ARG A 78 -4.99 21.53 -6.83
N VAL A 79 -5.20 20.31 -7.33
CA VAL A 79 -6.19 19.38 -6.78
C VAL A 79 -5.49 18.13 -6.29
N THR A 80 -5.50 17.93 -4.97
CA THR A 80 -5.00 16.70 -4.36
C THR A 80 -5.87 15.52 -4.76
N THR A 81 -5.23 14.49 -5.29
CA THR A 81 -5.87 13.27 -5.79
C THR A 81 -5.66 12.09 -4.86
N PHE A 82 -4.52 12.04 -4.18
CA PHE A 82 -4.22 11.07 -3.13
C PHE A 82 -3.26 11.70 -2.12
N LEU A 83 -3.51 11.46 -0.83
CA LEU A 83 -2.59 11.79 0.25
C LEU A 83 -2.64 10.68 1.29
N GLY A 84 -1.55 9.93 1.43
CA GLY A 84 -1.57 8.76 2.29
C GLY A 84 -0.26 7.99 2.35
N ILE A 85 -0.36 6.72 2.77
CA ILE A 85 0.78 5.79 2.84
C ILE A 85 0.82 4.98 1.55
N PHE A 86 2.02 4.85 0.98
CA PHE A 86 2.31 3.90 -0.07
C PHE A 86 3.33 2.88 0.42
N LEU A 87 3.01 1.59 0.32
CA LEU A 87 3.89 0.46 0.66
C LEU A 87 4.22 -0.34 -0.60
N LYS A 88 5.46 -0.82 -0.66
CA LYS A 88 5.94 -1.85 -1.57
C LYS A 88 6.51 -2.97 -0.72
N ILE A 89 5.92 -4.15 -0.83
CA ILE A 89 6.25 -5.26 0.04
C ILE A 89 6.63 -6.45 -0.80
N LYS A 90 7.79 -7.04 -0.53
CA LYS A 90 8.22 -8.26 -1.18
C LYS A 90 7.24 -9.38 -0.84
N PHE A 91 6.77 -10.06 -1.88
CA PHE A 91 5.86 -11.18 -1.75
C PHE A 91 6.62 -12.48 -2.01
N PRO A 92 6.40 -13.56 -1.23
CA PRO A 92 7.17 -14.80 -1.36
C PRO A 92 7.04 -15.51 -2.72
N LYS A 93 5.98 -15.21 -3.48
CA LYS A 93 5.67 -15.86 -4.76
C LYS A 93 5.64 -14.82 -5.87
N GLU A 94 6.23 -15.15 -7.01
CA GLU A 94 6.06 -14.37 -8.24
C GLU A 94 4.67 -14.56 -8.83
N PHE A 95 4.18 -13.53 -9.50
CA PHE A 95 2.86 -13.48 -10.12
C PHE A 95 3.02 -13.49 -11.64
N GLN A 96 2.20 -14.29 -12.33
CA GLN A 96 2.19 -14.27 -13.79
C GLN A 96 1.42 -13.07 -14.31
N GLU A 97 0.25 -12.81 -13.71
CA GLU A 97 -0.61 -11.68 -14.07
C GLU A 97 -0.81 -10.74 -12.88
N ASP A 98 -1.04 -9.47 -13.19
CA ASP A 98 -1.31 -8.47 -12.16
C ASP A 98 -2.72 -8.67 -11.58
N ILE A 99 -2.83 -8.52 -10.26
CA ILE A 99 -4.11 -8.51 -9.56
C ILE A 99 -4.26 -7.19 -8.82
N TYR A 100 -5.39 -6.54 -9.04
CA TYR A 100 -5.69 -5.23 -8.51
C TYR A 100 -6.89 -5.29 -7.57
N ILE A 101 -6.79 -4.65 -6.42
CA ILE A 101 -7.84 -4.65 -5.40
C ILE A 101 -8.12 -3.22 -4.93
N THR A 102 -9.37 -2.83 -4.76
CA THR A 102 -9.72 -1.52 -4.19
C THR A 102 -11.00 -1.56 -3.36
N THR A 103 -11.12 -0.70 -2.35
CA THR A 103 -12.39 -0.48 -1.61
C THR A 103 -13.28 0.56 -2.26
N GLU A 104 -12.79 1.27 -3.27
CA GLU A 104 -13.57 2.29 -3.94
C GLU A 104 -14.78 1.70 -4.65
N THR A 105 -15.88 2.44 -4.58
CA THR A 105 -17.09 2.06 -5.31
C THR A 105 -16.80 2.13 -6.80
N TRP A 106 -16.92 0.99 -7.44
CA TRP A 106 -16.71 0.87 -8.86
C TRP A 106 -18.00 1.16 -9.65
N ARG A 107 -17.92 1.95 -10.72
CA ARG A 107 -18.99 2.11 -11.71
C ARG A 107 -18.48 1.76 -13.10
N ARG A 108 -19.14 0.79 -13.75
CA ARG A 108 -18.89 0.45 -15.15
C ARG A 108 -19.28 1.65 -16.02
N GLY A 109 -18.32 2.22 -16.76
CA GLY A 109 -18.57 3.24 -17.77
C GLY A 109 -18.82 2.65 -19.16
N ALA A 110 -19.38 3.44 -20.08
CA ALA A 110 -19.51 3.09 -21.49
C ALA A 110 -18.13 3.11 -22.16
N GLY A 111 -17.41 1.99 -22.17
CA GLY A 111 -16.07 1.89 -22.75
C GLY A 111 -15.14 0.85 -22.10
N GLY A 112 -15.62 0.09 -21.11
CA GLY A 112 -14.82 -0.89 -20.38
C GLY A 112 -14.49 -0.41 -18.98
N PHE A 113 -13.45 -1.00 -18.38
CA PHE A 113 -13.10 -0.69 -16.99
C PHE A 113 -12.34 0.64 -16.91
N LEU A 114 -12.92 1.66 -16.26
CA LEU A 114 -12.29 2.93 -15.92
C LEU A 114 -10.90 2.69 -15.27
N GLY A 115 -9.82 3.07 -15.95
CA GLY A 115 -8.44 2.87 -15.49
C GLY A 115 -7.68 1.72 -16.18
N PHE A 116 -8.35 0.63 -16.56
CA PHE A 116 -7.70 -0.53 -17.20
C PHE A 116 -7.89 -0.61 -18.72
N GLY A 117 -8.94 0.02 -19.28
CA GLY A 117 -9.36 -0.30 -20.65
C GLY A 117 -9.87 -1.75 -20.73
N SER A 118 -9.35 -2.53 -21.68
CA SER A 118 -9.67 -3.97 -21.88
C SER A 118 -8.65 -4.92 -21.23
N LYS A 119 -7.84 -4.45 -20.27
CA LYS A 119 -6.63 -5.16 -19.79
C LYS A 119 -6.81 -5.99 -18.52
N ALA A 120 -7.97 -5.91 -17.86
CA ALA A 120 -8.28 -6.68 -16.65
C ALA A 120 -9.80 -6.79 -16.52
N ASP A 121 -10.28 -7.97 -16.12
CA ASP A 121 -11.69 -8.23 -15.87
C ASP A 121 -12.00 -8.26 -14.38
N ARG A 122 -13.27 -8.04 -14.05
CA ARG A 122 -13.76 -8.23 -12.68
C ARG A 122 -13.64 -9.71 -12.29
N ILE A 123 -12.99 -9.98 -11.17
CA ILE A 123 -12.94 -11.32 -10.58
C ILE A 123 -13.91 -11.36 -9.40
N VAL A 124 -14.75 -12.40 -9.37
CA VAL A 124 -15.70 -12.66 -8.27
C VAL A 124 -15.11 -13.75 -7.37
N LEU A 125 -15.02 -13.44 -6.07
CA LEU A 125 -14.49 -14.35 -5.05
C LEU A 125 -15.59 -14.99 -4.20
N GLU A 126 -15.20 -16.01 -3.45
CA GLU A 126 -16.08 -16.87 -2.65
C GLU A 126 -16.72 -16.15 -1.45
N SER A 127 -16.09 -15.08 -0.93
CA SER A 127 -16.53 -14.42 0.31
C SER A 127 -17.52 -13.29 0.03
N PRO A 128 -18.81 -13.42 0.40
CA PRO A 128 -19.80 -12.37 0.15
C PRO A 128 -19.53 -11.10 0.97
N LEU A 129 -18.92 -11.24 2.15
CA LEU A 129 -18.51 -10.10 2.97
C LEU A 129 -17.39 -9.31 2.31
N PHE A 130 -16.45 -10.01 1.67
CA PHE A 130 -15.34 -9.39 0.95
C PHE A 130 -15.85 -8.66 -0.29
N GLU A 131 -16.67 -9.32 -1.12
CA GLU A 131 -17.24 -8.73 -2.35
C GLU A 131 -18.08 -7.47 -2.08
N LYS A 132 -18.70 -7.35 -0.90
CA LYS A 132 -19.43 -6.13 -0.50
C LYS A 132 -18.52 -4.91 -0.28
N LYS A 133 -17.25 -5.14 0.06
CA LYS A 133 -16.31 -4.10 0.50
C LYS A 133 -15.17 -3.88 -0.48
N PHE A 134 -14.78 -4.91 -1.21
CA PHE A 134 -13.62 -4.90 -2.07
C PHE A 134 -13.98 -5.23 -3.50
N ASN A 135 -13.21 -4.60 -4.37
CA ASN A 135 -13.28 -4.79 -5.78
C ASN A 135 -11.99 -5.41 -6.33
N VAL A 136 -12.05 -6.59 -6.96
CA VAL A 136 -10.90 -7.35 -7.48
C VAL A 136 -10.92 -7.41 -9.00
N PHE A 137 -9.78 -7.12 -9.63
CA PHE A 137 -9.59 -7.17 -11.07
C PHE A 137 -8.30 -7.92 -11.43
N GLY A 138 -8.30 -8.60 -12.57
CA GLY A 138 -7.13 -9.31 -13.11
C GLY A 138 -7.50 -10.13 -14.34
N ASN A 139 -6.52 -10.85 -14.91
CA ASN A 139 -6.72 -11.72 -16.07
C ASN A 139 -6.77 -13.21 -15.74
N ASP A 140 -6.37 -13.59 -14.53
CA ASP A 140 -6.38 -14.98 -14.05
C ASP A 140 -7.17 -15.12 -12.74
N PRO A 141 -8.46 -15.50 -12.81
CA PRO A 141 -9.27 -15.79 -11.65
C PRO A 141 -8.76 -16.95 -10.77
N VAL A 142 -7.96 -17.87 -11.31
CA VAL A 142 -7.38 -19.00 -10.57
C VAL A 142 -6.22 -18.50 -9.73
N GLU A 143 -5.29 -17.75 -10.33
CA GLU A 143 -4.19 -17.10 -9.60
C GLU A 143 -4.72 -16.13 -8.52
N ALA A 144 -5.77 -15.38 -8.84
CA ALA A 144 -6.41 -14.49 -7.88
C ALA A 144 -7.00 -15.23 -6.67
N ARG A 145 -7.66 -16.38 -6.84
CA ARG A 145 -8.17 -17.18 -5.70
C ARG A 145 -7.06 -17.87 -4.91
N TYR A 146 -5.96 -18.23 -5.57
CA TYR A 146 -4.78 -18.75 -4.90
C TYR A 146 -4.17 -17.69 -3.97
N ILE A 147 -4.16 -16.42 -4.39
CA ILE A 147 -3.63 -15.32 -3.59
C ILE A 147 -4.67 -14.83 -2.58
N LEU A 148 -5.92 -14.68 -2.96
CA LEU A 148 -7.00 -14.18 -2.11
C LEU A 148 -7.71 -15.34 -1.44
N THR A 149 -6.95 -16.09 -0.64
CA THR A 149 -7.50 -17.12 0.24
C THR A 149 -8.49 -16.51 1.24
N LEU A 150 -9.38 -17.35 1.79
CA LEU A 150 -10.38 -16.92 2.79
C LEU A 150 -9.72 -16.16 3.95
N ASP A 151 -8.69 -16.73 4.57
CA ASP A 151 -7.94 -16.09 5.67
C ASP A 151 -7.37 -14.70 5.29
N PHE A 152 -6.89 -14.55 4.05
CA PHE A 152 -6.30 -13.29 3.63
C PHE A 152 -7.37 -12.24 3.33
N MET A 153 -8.47 -12.65 2.70
CA MET A 153 -9.64 -11.80 2.54
C MET A 153 -10.20 -11.33 3.89
N GLU A 154 -10.28 -12.21 4.89
CA GLU A 154 -10.72 -11.86 6.25
C GLU A 154 -9.80 -10.82 6.90
N LYS A 155 -8.48 -10.98 6.77
CA LYS A 155 -7.50 -10.00 7.26
C LYS A 155 -7.61 -8.65 6.57
N LEU A 156 -7.80 -8.64 5.24
CA LEU A 156 -8.04 -7.41 4.48
C LEU A 156 -9.35 -6.74 4.92
N LEU A 157 -10.42 -7.51 5.13
CA LEU A 157 -11.68 -7.02 5.68
C LEU A 157 -11.51 -6.41 7.06
N GLU A 158 -10.81 -7.08 7.97
CA GLU A 158 -10.63 -6.61 9.34
C GLU A 158 -9.95 -5.23 9.38
N LYS A 159 -8.96 -5.01 8.50
CA LYS A 159 -8.12 -3.81 8.57
C LYS A 159 -8.48 -2.71 7.58
N LEU A 160 -8.96 -3.06 6.39
CA LEU A 160 -9.04 -2.11 5.28
C LEU A 160 -10.48 -1.82 4.83
N LYS A 161 -11.50 -2.54 5.33
CA LYS A 161 -12.90 -2.40 4.84
C LYS A 161 -13.50 -0.99 4.94
N ASP A 162 -12.94 -0.13 5.78
CA ASP A 162 -13.39 1.24 6.00
C ASP A 162 -12.32 2.28 5.59
N ILE A 163 -11.24 1.82 4.95
CA ILE A 163 -10.16 2.67 4.44
C ILE A 163 -10.23 2.64 2.91
N ARG A 164 -10.16 3.82 2.29
CA ARG A 164 -10.00 3.92 0.84
C ARG A 164 -8.61 3.42 0.46
N CYS A 165 -8.52 2.27 -0.22
CA CYS A 165 -7.23 1.65 -0.52
C CYS A 165 -7.16 1.11 -1.94
N TYR A 166 -5.92 0.96 -2.40
CA TYR A 166 -5.57 0.37 -3.69
C TYR A 166 -4.41 -0.59 -3.50
N LEU A 167 -4.61 -1.87 -3.80
CA LEU A 167 -3.59 -2.90 -3.70
C LEU A 167 -3.27 -3.45 -5.09
N THR A 168 -2.02 -3.83 -5.30
CA THR A 168 -1.58 -4.49 -6.54
C THR A 168 -0.57 -5.58 -6.24
N PHE A 169 -0.83 -6.77 -6.73
CA PHE A 169 0.17 -7.82 -6.85
C PHE A 169 0.84 -7.67 -8.22
N HIS A 170 2.15 -7.42 -8.25
CA HIS A 170 2.91 -7.20 -9.47
C HIS A 170 4.36 -7.68 -9.27
N LYS A 171 4.83 -8.58 -10.14
CA LYS A 171 6.23 -9.06 -10.20
C LYS A 171 6.86 -9.40 -8.83
N GLY A 172 6.17 -10.21 -8.02
CA GLY A 172 6.66 -10.62 -6.71
C GLY A 172 6.61 -9.54 -5.63
N TYR A 173 5.84 -8.47 -5.84
CA TYR A 173 5.56 -7.45 -4.84
C TYR A 173 4.06 -7.24 -4.64
N LEU A 174 3.69 -6.95 -3.40
CA LEU A 174 2.41 -6.36 -3.03
C LEU A 174 2.62 -4.85 -2.82
N TYR A 175 1.99 -4.05 -3.66
CA TYR A 175 1.85 -2.61 -3.51
C TYR A 175 0.58 -2.30 -2.75
N VAL A 176 0.63 -1.37 -1.79
CA VAL A 176 -0.53 -0.94 -1.00
C VAL A 176 -0.54 0.58 -0.89
N ALA A 177 -1.57 1.22 -1.43
CA ALA A 177 -1.83 2.63 -1.23
C ALA A 177 -3.05 2.78 -0.31
N LEU A 178 -2.86 3.44 0.84
CA LEU A 178 -3.91 3.74 1.82
C LEU A 178 -4.19 5.24 1.76
N ASP A 179 -5.32 5.62 1.16
CA ASP A 179 -5.70 7.02 0.97
C ASP A 179 -6.30 7.61 2.25
N LYS A 180 -6.15 8.91 2.39
CA LYS A 180 -6.52 9.69 3.58
C LYS A 180 -5.94 9.15 4.89
N PHE A 181 -4.87 8.39 4.79
CA PHE A 181 -3.94 8.21 5.89
C PHE A 181 -3.05 9.47 5.96
N THR A 182 -3.68 10.64 6.09
CA THR A 182 -3.01 11.92 5.85
C THR A 182 -2.14 12.30 7.02
N ILE A 183 -1.13 13.06 6.66
CA ILE A 183 -0.15 13.61 7.57
C ILE A 183 -0.67 14.83 8.34
N GLU A 184 -1.82 15.42 8.04
CA GLU A 184 -2.33 16.57 8.84
C GLU A 184 -3.07 16.14 10.13
N GLU A 185 -3.53 14.89 10.21
CA GLU A 185 -3.90 14.24 11.49
C GLU A 185 -2.64 13.78 12.27
N ILE A 186 -1.48 13.91 11.64
CA ILE A 186 -0.31 13.04 11.88
C ILE A 186 1.03 13.85 11.98
N LEU A 187 0.99 15.12 11.64
CA LEU A 187 2.03 16.11 11.75
C LEU A 187 1.33 17.44 12.00
N PRO A 188 1.76 18.17 13.00
CA PRO A 188 1.37 19.54 13.18
C PRO A 188 2.20 20.45 12.29
N GLN A 189 1.58 21.55 11.89
CA GLN A 189 2.20 22.57 11.07
C GLN A 189 3.06 23.56 11.88
N VAL A 190 3.49 23.20 13.09
CA VAL A 190 4.10 24.13 14.07
C VAL A 190 5.35 23.50 14.70
N GLY A 191 6.34 24.31 15.09
CA GLY A 191 7.64 23.85 15.58
C GLY A 191 7.74 23.61 17.10
N ASP A 192 6.65 23.22 17.77
CA ASP A 192 6.62 23.09 19.23
C ASP A 192 6.78 21.63 19.75
N LYS A 193 6.73 21.43 21.07
CA LYS A 193 6.95 20.11 21.70
C LYS A 193 5.81 19.12 21.44
N GLU A 194 4.56 19.58 21.40
CA GLU A 194 3.43 18.75 20.97
C GLU A 194 3.63 18.26 19.54
N SER A 195 4.34 19.07 18.76
CA SER A 195 4.60 18.80 17.37
C SER A 195 5.50 17.60 17.10
N TYR A 196 6.49 17.42 17.95
CA TYR A 196 7.33 16.23 17.95
C TYR A 196 6.59 14.98 18.43
N LEU A 197 5.70 15.09 19.41
CA LEU A 197 4.92 13.94 19.91
C LEU A 197 3.99 13.40 18.83
N VAL A 198 3.31 14.30 18.11
CA VAL A 198 2.48 13.94 16.96
C VAL A 198 3.36 13.29 15.88
N ALA A 199 4.45 13.90 15.42
CA ALA A 199 5.35 13.26 14.44
C ALA A 199 5.81 11.84 14.87
N THR A 200 6.08 11.65 16.16
CA THR A 200 6.50 10.36 16.72
C THR A 200 5.36 9.33 16.70
N HIS A 201 4.14 9.71 17.10
CA HIS A 201 2.95 8.85 17.05
C HIS A 201 2.68 8.30 15.65
N ASN A 202 3.08 9.08 14.66
CA ASN A 202 2.74 8.86 13.28
C ASN A 202 3.73 8.03 12.51
N ILE A 203 5.00 8.18 12.85
CA ILE A 203 5.99 7.18 12.52
C ILE A 203 5.59 5.83 13.16
N ILE A 204 5.07 5.81 14.40
CA ILE A 204 4.58 4.57 15.03
C ILE A 204 3.38 3.98 14.28
N ALA A 205 2.39 4.79 13.90
CA ALA A 205 1.21 4.31 13.16
C ALA A 205 1.60 3.71 11.80
N TYR A 206 2.52 4.38 11.10
CA TYR A 206 3.11 3.88 9.87
C TYR A 206 3.87 2.57 10.09
N MET A 207 4.70 2.49 11.14
CA MET A 207 5.45 1.28 11.47
C MET A 207 4.52 0.12 11.81
N LYS A 208 3.40 0.38 12.51
CA LYS A 208 2.35 -0.62 12.76
C LYS A 208 1.71 -1.11 11.48
N ALA A 209 1.46 -0.23 10.51
CA ALA A 209 0.95 -0.63 9.20
C ALA A 209 1.97 -1.52 8.46
N VAL A 210 3.24 -1.10 8.40
CA VAL A 210 4.36 -1.89 7.84
C VAL A 210 4.46 -3.25 8.51
N GLU A 211 4.52 -3.29 9.84
CA GLU A 211 4.63 -4.51 10.64
C GLU A 211 3.42 -5.43 10.46
N TYR A 212 2.21 -4.86 10.40
CA TYR A 212 0.99 -5.62 10.14
C TYR A 212 1.08 -6.32 8.78
N PHE A 213 1.44 -5.61 7.71
CA PHE A 213 1.56 -6.24 6.40
C PHE A 213 2.72 -7.24 6.36
N ALA A 214 3.84 -6.95 7.03
CA ALA A 214 4.95 -7.90 7.20
C ALA A 214 4.47 -9.22 7.84
N LYS A 215 3.73 -9.12 8.95
CA LYS A 215 3.18 -10.27 9.69
C LYS A 215 2.12 -11.02 8.89
N ALA A 216 1.24 -10.30 8.18
CA ALA A 216 0.24 -10.92 7.32
C ALA A 216 0.90 -11.80 6.23
N LEU A 217 2.11 -11.45 5.80
CA LEU A 217 2.91 -12.17 4.82
C LEU A 217 3.78 -13.27 5.45
N SER A 218 4.39 -13.06 6.62
CA SER A 218 5.18 -14.11 7.29
C SER A 218 4.34 -15.29 7.77
N ILE A 219 3.05 -15.05 8.10
CA ILE A 219 2.09 -16.14 8.35
C ILE A 219 1.93 -17.03 7.10
N ARG A 220 2.20 -16.53 5.88
CA ARG A 220 2.19 -17.36 4.68
C ARG A 220 3.42 -18.25 4.60
N GLU A 221 4.63 -17.74 4.81
CA GLU A 221 5.85 -18.60 4.78
C GLU A 221 5.71 -19.83 5.68
N ASN A 222 5.18 -19.64 6.89
CA ASN A 222 4.99 -20.73 7.88
C ASN A 222 3.82 -21.68 7.58
N LYS A 223 2.80 -21.26 6.81
CA LYS A 223 1.75 -22.18 6.33
C LYS A 223 2.25 -22.96 5.09
N PHE A 224 2.92 -22.29 4.16
CA PHE A 224 3.46 -22.93 2.96
C PHE A 224 4.61 -23.91 3.24
N THR A 225 5.48 -23.67 4.23
CA THR A 225 6.50 -24.67 4.63
C THR A 225 5.89 -25.89 5.32
N LYS A 226 4.71 -25.77 5.95
CA LYS A 226 4.02 -26.93 6.53
C LYS A 226 3.27 -27.76 5.50
N ASP A 227 2.69 -27.12 4.48
CA ASP A 227 1.94 -27.81 3.42
C ASP A 227 2.83 -28.44 2.33
N LEU A 228 4.14 -28.18 2.35
CA LEU A 228 5.16 -28.81 1.47
C LEU A 228 5.92 -29.97 2.15
N ILE A 229 5.59 -30.33 3.40
CA ILE A 229 6.20 -31.44 4.16
C ILE A 229 5.19 -32.58 4.44
N LEU A 230 4.11 -32.69 3.64
CA LEU A 230 3.19 -33.83 3.68
C LEU A 230 3.19 -34.62 2.37
#